data_AF-A0A0U0ZSJ9-F1
#
_entry.id   AF-A0A0U0ZSJ9-F1
#
_cell.length_a   1.000
_cell.length_b   1.000
_cell.length_c   1.000
_cell.angle_alpha   90.00
_cell.angle_beta   90.00
_cell.angle_gamma   90.00
#
_symmetry.space_group_name_H-M   'P 1'
#
loop_
_entity.id
_entity.type
_entity.pdbx_description
1 polymer ?
#
loop_
_entity_poly.entity_id
_entity_poly.type
_entity_poly.pdbx_seq_one_letter_code
_entity_poly.pdbx_strand_id
1 'polypeptide(L)'
;MALDRSLSCAEAGKRLGRTRIQVEKARKRYRGRDIEQLLAQKRRRATELEQVAETDITCYGSWTPQEIAIALDRSISRTEAARRLGRSFRAIKHIRDLQRQKASGLIPARESRAEPIRQRLWTEDEIAVLADESRTPTEIAAELGRSINSVTVARARWLGRLQGKVPEHLHGTNTGVSRYGCLCPRCRDAAEAERERRQEATRHTAVNYKAPWTDSDIEIALDRNLTVIEAAQRLGRTHSAVRALRYKYRDS
;
A
#
# COMPACT_ATOMS: atom_id res chain seq x y z
N MET A 1 -4.89 -28.04 25.46
CA MET A 1 -4.39 -27.06 26.44
C MET A 1 -5.20 -25.74 26.51
N ALA A 2 -5.32 -24.91 25.46
CA ALA A 2 -6.10 -23.65 25.57
C ALA A 2 -7.62 -23.89 25.76
N LEU A 3 -8.11 -24.98 25.17
CA LEU A 3 -9.52 -25.39 25.17
C LEU A 3 -9.83 -26.47 26.21
N ASP A 4 -8.82 -26.91 26.96
CA ASP A 4 -8.97 -27.83 28.07
C ASP A 4 -9.76 -27.13 29.18
N ARG A 5 -10.96 -27.64 29.48
CA ARG A 5 -11.88 -27.02 30.45
C ARG A 5 -11.63 -27.47 31.89
N SER A 6 -10.74 -28.44 32.11
CA SER A 6 -10.31 -28.83 33.45
C SER A 6 -9.46 -27.76 34.14
N LEU A 7 -8.90 -26.83 33.35
CA LEU A 7 -8.13 -25.67 33.82
C LEU A 7 -8.93 -24.38 33.68
N SER A 8 -8.77 -23.47 34.63
CA SER A 8 -9.28 -22.11 34.48
C SER A 8 -8.60 -21.38 33.31
N CYS A 9 -9.26 -20.36 32.74
CA CYS A 9 -8.68 -19.57 31.64
C CYS A 9 -7.36 -18.89 32.05
N ALA A 10 -7.18 -18.59 33.33
CA ALA A 10 -5.97 -17.94 33.86
C ALA A 10 -4.80 -18.93 33.92
N GLU A 11 -5.04 -20.14 34.43
CA GLU A 11 -4.03 -21.20 34.49
C GLU A 11 -3.62 -21.69 33.10
N ALA A 12 -4.61 -21.89 32.21
CA ALA A 12 -4.35 -22.21 30.82
C ALA A 12 -3.56 -21.09 30.11
N GLY A 13 -3.84 -19.82 30.44
CA GLY A 13 -3.09 -18.67 29.94
C GLY A 13 -1.63 -18.71 30.40
N LYS A 14 -1.40 -18.91 31.70
CA LYS A 14 -0.05 -18.99 32.29
C LYS A 14 0.79 -20.11 31.66
N ARG A 15 0.20 -21.29 31.42
CA ARG A 15 0.89 -22.42 30.77
C ARG A 15 1.19 -22.21 29.29
N LEU A 16 0.45 -21.33 28.61
CA LEU A 16 0.58 -21.09 27.17
C LEU A 16 1.33 -19.79 26.84
N GLY A 17 1.79 -19.04 27.85
CA GLY A 17 2.36 -17.70 27.65
C GLY A 17 1.34 -16.71 27.05
N ARG A 18 0.07 -16.86 27.40
CA ARG A 18 -1.04 -16.04 26.87
C ARG A 18 -1.85 -15.41 28.00
N THR A 19 -2.52 -14.30 27.71
CA THR A 19 -3.37 -13.64 28.71
C THR A 19 -4.68 -14.39 28.91
N ARG A 20 -5.25 -14.31 30.12
CA ARG A 20 -6.57 -14.91 30.46
C ARG A 20 -7.64 -14.56 29.43
N ILE A 21 -7.67 -13.30 28.99
CA ILE A 21 -8.64 -12.77 28.02
C ILE A 21 -8.45 -13.42 26.64
N GLN A 22 -7.21 -13.67 26.22
CA GLN A 22 -6.93 -14.36 24.95
C GLN A 22 -7.43 -15.81 24.98
N VAL A 23 -7.26 -16.51 26.10
CA VAL A 23 -7.77 -17.88 26.28
C VAL A 23 -9.29 -17.90 26.32
N GLU A 24 -9.93 -16.94 26.99
CA GLU A 24 -11.39 -16.82 27.04
C GLU A 24 -12.00 -16.59 25.65
N LYS A 25 -11.42 -15.66 24.87
CA LYS A 25 -11.83 -15.40 23.48
C LYS A 25 -11.64 -16.64 22.60
N ALA A 26 -10.54 -17.37 22.76
CA ALA A 26 -10.29 -18.61 22.03
C ALA A 26 -11.34 -19.69 22.37
N ARG A 27 -11.65 -19.90 23.67
CA ARG A 27 -12.68 -20.85 24.11
C ARG A 27 -14.07 -20.51 23.59
N LYS A 28 -14.44 -19.22 23.54
CA LYS A 28 -15.70 -18.77 22.93
C LYS A 28 -15.72 -19.02 21.42
N ARG A 29 -14.66 -18.62 20.71
CA ARG A 29 -14.57 -18.72 19.24
C ARG A 29 -14.62 -20.16 18.73
N TYR A 30 -14.07 -21.10 19.50
CA TYR A 30 -13.92 -22.49 19.10
C TYR A 30 -14.82 -23.45 19.88
N ARG A 31 -15.82 -22.94 20.61
CA ARG A 31 -16.81 -23.75 21.34
C ARG A 31 -17.59 -24.63 20.34
N GLY A 32 -17.62 -25.94 20.59
CA GLY A 32 -18.38 -26.91 19.79
C GLY A 32 -17.82 -27.18 18.39
N ARG A 33 -16.58 -26.74 18.11
CA ARG A 33 -15.91 -27.00 16.83
C ARG A 33 -14.85 -28.08 17.00
N ASP A 34 -14.75 -28.96 16.01
CA ASP A 34 -13.62 -29.91 15.91
C ASP A 34 -12.36 -29.14 15.49
N ILE A 35 -11.43 -29.05 16.42
CA ILE A 35 -10.21 -28.25 16.28
C ILE A 35 -9.19 -28.95 15.40
N GLU A 36 -9.16 -30.28 15.41
CA GLU A 36 -8.24 -31.05 14.59
C GLU A 36 -8.63 -30.92 13.12
N GLN A 37 -9.93 -31.00 12.81
CA GLN A 37 -10.43 -30.72 11.46
C GLN A 37 -10.13 -29.28 11.01
N LEU A 38 -10.32 -28.28 11.88
CA LEU A 38 -10.01 -26.88 11.54
C LEU A 38 -8.51 -26.64 11.32
N LEU A 39 -7.64 -27.30 12.10
CA LEU A 39 -6.20 -27.23 11.91
C LEU A 39 -5.76 -27.96 10.65
N ALA A 40 -6.33 -29.12 10.35
CA ALA A 40 -6.09 -29.84 9.10
C ALA A 40 -6.51 -29.01 7.88
N GLN A 41 -7.68 -28.37 7.93
CA GLN A 41 -8.16 -27.47 6.88
C GLN A 41 -7.25 -26.24 6.71
N LYS A 42 -6.78 -25.65 7.81
CA LYS A 42 -5.82 -24.54 7.76
C LYS A 42 -4.47 -24.95 7.20
N ARG A 43 -3.96 -26.13 7.57
CA ARG A 43 -2.69 -26.67 7.04
C ARG A 43 -2.81 -26.93 5.54
N ARG A 44 -3.89 -27.59 5.08
CA ARG A 44 -4.16 -27.77 3.64
C ARG A 44 -4.22 -26.44 2.89
N ARG A 45 -4.94 -25.45 3.44
CA ARG A 45 -5.02 -24.11 2.85
C ARG A 45 -3.69 -23.37 2.87
N ALA A 46 -2.84 -23.58 3.88
CA ALA A 46 -1.50 -23.02 3.92
C ALA A 46 -0.60 -23.66 2.85
N THR A 47 -0.64 -24.98 2.70
CA THR A 47 0.08 -25.69 1.62
C THR A 47 -0.41 -25.29 0.23
N GLU A 48 -1.73 -25.12 0.04
CA GLU A 48 -2.30 -24.57 -1.19
C GLU A 48 -1.83 -23.12 -1.45
N LEU A 49 -1.77 -22.28 -0.41
CA LEU A 49 -1.28 -20.90 -0.53
C LEU A 49 0.22 -20.83 -0.78
N GLU A 50 1.00 -21.77 -0.24
CA GLU A 50 2.45 -21.88 -0.44
C GLU A 50 2.76 -22.36 -1.85
N GLN A 51 2.01 -23.34 -2.37
CA GLN A 51 2.03 -23.75 -3.78
C GLN A 51 1.58 -22.63 -4.72
N VAL A 52 0.57 -21.85 -4.36
CA VAL A 52 0.13 -20.65 -5.11
C VAL A 52 1.19 -19.54 -5.06
N ALA A 53 1.88 -19.36 -3.93
CA ALA A 53 2.95 -18.36 -3.81
C ALA A 53 4.22 -18.76 -4.59
N GLU A 54 4.58 -20.04 -4.58
CA GLU A 54 5.70 -20.59 -5.34
C GLU A 54 5.43 -20.55 -6.86
N THR A 55 4.19 -20.80 -7.28
CA THR A 55 3.75 -20.53 -8.66
C THR A 55 3.66 -19.03 -8.98
N ASP A 56 3.27 -18.16 -8.04
CA ASP A 56 3.23 -16.71 -8.29
C ASP A 56 4.63 -16.08 -8.42
N ILE A 57 5.64 -16.53 -7.66
CA ILE A 57 7.03 -16.04 -7.77
C ILE A 57 7.62 -16.31 -9.16
N THR A 58 7.28 -17.44 -9.78
CA THR A 58 7.66 -17.75 -11.17
C THR A 58 6.76 -17.05 -12.22
N CYS A 59 5.55 -16.63 -11.84
CA CYS A 59 4.61 -15.91 -12.71
C CYS A 59 4.98 -14.44 -12.98
N TYR A 60 5.83 -13.81 -12.16
CA TYR A 60 6.28 -12.42 -12.33
C TYR A 60 7.75 -12.27 -12.72
N GLY A 61 8.44 -13.38 -13.04
CA GLY A 61 9.77 -13.31 -13.66
C GLY A 61 9.73 -12.51 -14.97
N SER A 62 10.82 -11.81 -15.29
CA SER A 62 10.95 -10.99 -16.50
C SER A 62 10.54 -11.79 -17.75
N TRP A 63 9.72 -11.17 -18.59
CA TRP A 63 9.29 -11.77 -19.86
C TRP A 63 10.40 -11.58 -20.89
N THR A 64 10.91 -12.67 -21.45
CA THR A 64 11.81 -12.61 -22.60
C THR A 64 11.03 -12.30 -23.89
N PRO A 65 11.66 -11.70 -24.91
CA PRO A 65 11.01 -11.46 -26.20
C PRO A 65 10.38 -12.72 -26.83
N GLN A 66 11.03 -13.88 -26.64
CA GLN A 66 10.57 -15.17 -27.13
C GLN A 66 9.32 -15.65 -26.38
N GLU A 67 9.28 -15.52 -25.06
CA GLU A 67 8.09 -15.83 -24.27
C GLU A 67 6.92 -14.90 -24.62
N ILE A 68 7.18 -13.62 -24.89
CA ILE A 68 6.15 -12.68 -25.34
C ILE A 68 5.60 -13.11 -26.70
N ALA A 69 6.44 -13.51 -27.65
CA ALA A 69 6.00 -13.97 -28.97
C ALA A 69 5.06 -15.19 -28.85
N ILE A 70 5.45 -16.20 -28.07
CA ILE A 70 4.63 -17.40 -27.83
C ILE A 70 3.35 -17.05 -27.06
N ALA A 71 3.42 -16.16 -26.07
CA ALA A 71 2.25 -15.74 -25.31
C ALA A 71 1.25 -14.96 -26.17
N LEU A 72 1.73 -14.16 -27.13
CA LEU A 72 0.88 -13.35 -28.03
C LEU A 72 0.38 -14.12 -29.26
N ASP A 73 0.92 -15.31 -29.53
CA ASP A 73 0.45 -16.18 -30.61
C ASP A 73 -1.04 -16.52 -30.44
N ARG A 74 -1.85 -16.05 -31.40
CA ARG A 74 -3.30 -16.25 -31.40
C ARG A 74 -3.70 -17.60 -32.00
N SER A 75 -2.79 -18.31 -32.66
CA SER A 75 -3.04 -19.66 -33.18
C SER A 75 -3.12 -20.70 -32.06
N ILE A 76 -2.58 -20.39 -30.88
CA ILE A 76 -2.65 -21.24 -29.69
C ILE A 76 -3.57 -20.65 -28.61
N SER A 77 -4.27 -21.55 -27.91
CA SER A 77 -5.11 -21.17 -26.77
C SER A 77 -4.26 -20.62 -25.63
N ARG A 78 -4.85 -19.80 -24.75
CA ARG A 78 -4.13 -19.27 -23.57
C ARG A 78 -3.65 -20.37 -22.63
N THR A 79 -4.43 -21.45 -22.53
CA THR A 79 -4.08 -22.63 -21.74
C THR A 79 -2.87 -23.36 -22.33
N GLU A 80 -2.82 -23.47 -23.65
CA GLU A 80 -1.69 -24.07 -24.35
C GLU A 80 -0.43 -23.20 -24.24
N ALA A 81 -0.57 -21.88 -24.38
CA ALA A 81 0.54 -20.94 -24.16
C ALA A 81 1.07 -21.00 -22.72
N ALA A 82 0.17 -21.10 -21.72
CA ALA A 82 0.54 -21.25 -20.31
C ALA A 82 1.35 -22.53 -20.09
N ARG A 83 0.89 -23.65 -20.66
CA ARG A 83 1.57 -24.95 -20.60
C ARG A 83 2.95 -24.92 -21.26
N ARG A 84 3.06 -24.35 -22.46
CA ARG A 84 4.34 -24.25 -23.20
C ARG A 84 5.38 -23.40 -22.48
N LEU A 85 4.94 -22.35 -21.79
CA LEU A 85 5.82 -21.39 -21.12
C LEU A 85 6.05 -21.70 -19.64
N GLY A 86 5.40 -22.73 -19.08
CA GLY A 86 5.46 -23.00 -17.64
C GLY A 86 4.93 -21.84 -16.78
N ARG A 87 4.07 -20.99 -17.35
CA ARG A 87 3.50 -19.80 -16.68
C ARG A 87 2.03 -20.04 -16.34
N SER A 88 1.48 -19.29 -15.38
CA SER A 88 0.05 -19.37 -15.11
C SER A 88 -0.80 -18.83 -16.28
N PHE A 89 -2.00 -19.39 -16.43
CA PHE A 89 -3.02 -18.85 -17.33
C PHE A 89 -3.27 -17.34 -17.09
N ARG A 90 -3.21 -16.92 -15.82
CA ARG A 90 -3.39 -15.53 -15.41
C ARG A 90 -2.26 -14.63 -15.92
N ALA A 91 -1.02 -15.12 -15.91
CA ALA A 91 0.13 -14.40 -16.48
C ALA A 91 -0.02 -14.23 -18.02
N ILE A 92 -0.48 -15.27 -18.73
CA ILE A 92 -0.75 -15.20 -20.18
C ILE A 92 -1.90 -14.25 -20.50
N LYS A 93 -2.98 -14.26 -19.71
CA LYS A 93 -4.08 -13.31 -19.84
C LYS A 93 -3.57 -11.88 -19.64
N HIS A 94 -2.82 -11.64 -18.57
CA HIS A 94 -2.31 -10.34 -18.20
C HIS A 94 -1.37 -9.76 -19.27
N ILE A 95 -0.40 -10.54 -19.79
CA ILE A 95 0.52 -10.04 -20.82
C ILE A 95 -0.19 -9.73 -22.14
N ARG A 96 -1.21 -10.52 -22.53
CA ARG A 96 -2.04 -10.22 -23.73
C ARG A 96 -2.84 -8.93 -23.55
N ASP A 97 -3.43 -8.72 -22.39
CA ASP A 97 -4.23 -7.53 -22.08
C ASP A 97 -3.33 -6.29 -22.02
N LEU A 98 -2.16 -6.38 -21.39
CA LEU A 98 -1.16 -5.29 -21.36
C LEU A 98 -0.69 -4.88 -22.75
N GLN A 99 -0.38 -5.84 -23.63
CA GLN A 99 0.07 -5.53 -24.99
C GLN A 99 -1.05 -4.97 -25.86
N ARG A 100 -2.30 -5.42 -25.64
CA ARG A 100 -3.48 -4.79 -26.26
C ARG A 100 -3.64 -3.34 -25.81
N GLN A 101 -3.52 -3.06 -24.52
CA GLN A 101 -3.62 -1.71 -23.97
C GLN A 101 -2.51 -0.79 -24.49
N LYS A 102 -1.27 -1.30 -24.64
CA LYS A 102 -0.16 -0.59 -25.29
C LYS A 102 -0.45 -0.28 -26.76
N ALA A 103 -0.94 -1.27 -27.52
CA ALA A 103 -1.28 -1.10 -28.94
C ALA A 103 -2.46 -0.12 -29.13
N SER A 104 -3.39 -0.05 -28.18
CA SER A 104 -4.50 0.90 -28.17
C SER A 104 -4.14 2.27 -27.59
N GLY A 105 -2.88 2.52 -27.21
CA GLY A 105 -2.43 3.81 -26.65
C GLY A 105 -2.97 4.13 -25.24
N LEU A 106 -3.70 3.20 -24.61
CA LEU A 106 -4.28 3.35 -23.26
C LEU A 106 -3.23 3.20 -22.14
N ILE A 107 -2.08 2.61 -22.46
CA ILE A 107 -0.89 2.61 -21.61
C ILE A 107 0.25 3.18 -22.45
N PRO A 108 0.82 4.35 -22.11
CA PRO A 108 2.02 4.82 -22.78
C PRO A 108 3.11 3.77 -22.61
N ALA A 109 3.79 3.43 -23.70
CA ALA A 109 4.95 2.55 -23.65
C ALA A 109 5.95 3.16 -22.67
N ARG A 110 6.10 2.55 -21.49
CA ARG A 110 7.17 2.91 -20.56
C ARG A 110 8.45 2.43 -21.21
N GLU A 111 9.03 3.27 -22.06
CA GLU A 111 10.41 3.13 -22.47
C GLU A 111 11.23 2.89 -21.20
N SER A 112 12.13 1.92 -21.29
CA SER A 112 13.16 1.65 -20.29
C SER A 112 13.99 2.92 -20.11
N ARG A 113 13.46 3.86 -19.35
CA ARG A 113 14.23 4.92 -18.74
C ARG A 113 14.98 4.23 -17.62
N ALA A 114 16.31 4.24 -17.69
CA ALA A 114 17.16 4.13 -16.50
C ALA A 114 16.42 4.80 -15.34
N GLU A 115 16.12 4.04 -14.28
CA GLU A 115 15.07 4.37 -13.32
C GLU A 115 15.01 5.87 -13.07
N PRO A 116 13.87 6.55 -13.30
CA PRO A 116 13.76 7.94 -12.93
C PRO A 116 14.09 8.02 -11.45
N ILE A 117 15.16 8.74 -11.10
CA ILE A 117 15.71 8.90 -9.74
C ILE A 117 14.62 9.14 -8.67
N ARG A 118 13.46 9.66 -9.10
CA ARG A 118 12.21 9.81 -8.32
C ARG A 118 11.68 8.51 -7.67
N GLN A 119 12.01 7.32 -8.16
CA GLN A 119 11.53 6.03 -7.60
C GLN A 119 12.62 5.19 -6.92
N ARG A 120 13.89 5.60 -6.99
CA ARG A 120 14.99 4.92 -6.31
C ARG A 120 14.86 5.11 -4.80
N LEU A 121 14.78 4.02 -4.05
CA LEU A 121 14.82 4.04 -2.58
C LEU A 121 16.12 4.66 -2.08
N TRP A 122 16.12 5.22 -0.87
CA TRP A 122 17.34 5.76 -0.26
C TRP A 122 18.21 4.61 0.24
N THR A 123 19.44 4.54 -0.27
CA THR A 123 20.47 3.58 0.19
C THR A 123 21.08 4.01 1.51
N GLU A 124 21.75 3.10 2.20
CA GLU A 124 22.44 3.40 3.47
C GLU A 124 23.51 4.49 3.30
N ASP A 125 24.27 4.46 2.20
CA ASP A 125 25.27 5.48 1.88
C ASP A 125 24.63 6.86 1.66
N GLU A 126 23.54 6.93 0.89
CA GLU A 126 22.81 8.18 0.68
C GLU A 126 22.19 8.71 1.99
N ILE A 127 21.77 7.81 2.89
CA ILE A 127 21.27 8.16 4.22
C ILE A 127 22.40 8.74 5.09
N ALA A 128 23.61 8.18 5.02
CA ALA A 128 24.76 8.71 5.73
C ALA A 128 25.07 10.15 5.28
N VAL A 129 25.04 10.40 3.97
CA VAL A 129 25.19 11.76 3.40
C VAL A 129 24.05 12.68 3.83
N LEU A 130 22.79 12.19 3.86
CA LEU A 130 21.64 12.96 4.35
C LEU A 130 21.75 13.36 5.83
N ALA A 131 22.40 12.53 6.64
CA ALA A 131 22.54 12.73 8.08
C ALA A 131 23.62 13.77 8.43
N ASP A 132 24.47 14.15 7.49
CA ASP A 132 25.48 15.19 7.69
C ASP A 132 24.83 16.57 7.83
N GLU A 133 24.82 17.10 9.05
CA GLU A 133 24.23 18.39 9.40
C GLU A 133 25.04 19.59 8.91
N SER A 134 26.32 19.41 8.58
CA SER A 134 27.20 20.49 8.08
C SER A 134 26.88 20.91 6.65
N ARG A 135 26.21 20.05 5.89
CA ARG A 135 25.94 20.25 4.46
C ARG A 135 24.55 20.79 4.22
N THR A 136 24.41 21.60 3.19
CA THR A 136 23.11 22.11 2.75
C THR A 136 22.37 21.07 1.89
N PRO A 137 21.02 21.12 1.83
CA PRO A 137 20.25 20.26 0.93
C PRO A 137 20.65 20.40 -0.55
N THR A 138 21.16 21.57 -0.96
CA THR A 138 21.62 21.81 -2.34
C THR A 138 22.90 21.04 -2.65
N GLU A 139 23.88 21.05 -1.74
CA GLU A 139 25.14 20.31 -1.91
C GLU A 139 24.89 18.80 -1.93
N ILE A 140 24.06 18.30 -1.01
CA ILE A 140 23.68 16.88 -0.97
C ILE A 140 22.93 16.49 -2.26
N ALA A 141 22.03 17.35 -2.75
CA ALA A 141 21.31 17.09 -3.99
C ALA A 141 22.25 16.99 -5.20
N ALA A 142 23.23 17.90 -5.29
CA ALA A 142 24.23 17.88 -6.35
C ALA A 142 25.10 16.62 -6.30
N GLU A 143 25.56 16.22 -5.11
CA GLU A 143 26.37 15.01 -4.94
C GLU A 143 25.59 13.73 -5.27
N LEU A 144 24.38 13.60 -4.73
CA LEU A 144 23.58 12.38 -4.90
C LEU A 144 22.85 12.33 -6.26
N GLY A 145 22.99 13.36 -7.10
CA GLY A 145 22.24 13.50 -8.35
C GLY A 145 20.72 13.50 -8.14
N ARG A 146 20.24 13.92 -6.95
CA ARG A 146 18.81 13.95 -6.61
C ARG A 146 18.26 15.37 -6.68
N SER A 147 16.93 15.51 -6.74
CA SER A 147 16.33 16.84 -6.67
C SER A 147 16.44 17.41 -5.25
N ILE A 148 16.65 18.73 -5.13
CA ILE A 148 16.71 19.46 -3.86
C ILE A 148 15.44 19.20 -3.02
N ASN A 149 14.27 19.14 -3.67
CA ASN A 149 13.02 18.84 -2.99
C ASN A 149 13.01 17.41 -2.41
N SER A 150 13.51 16.42 -3.15
CA SER A 150 13.63 15.04 -2.67
C SER A 150 14.53 14.95 -1.44
N VAL A 151 15.70 15.60 -1.49
CA VAL A 151 16.66 15.66 -0.37
C VAL A 151 16.04 16.36 0.84
N THR A 152 15.44 17.53 0.65
CA THR A 152 14.80 18.30 1.73
C THR A 152 13.72 17.48 2.45
N VAL A 153 12.85 16.80 1.70
CA VAL A 153 11.79 15.94 2.27
C VAL A 153 12.38 14.73 2.97
N ALA A 154 13.34 14.05 2.36
CA ALA A 154 13.96 12.87 2.93
C ALA A 154 14.71 13.19 4.22
N ARG A 155 15.48 14.28 4.23
CA ARG A 155 16.21 14.75 5.41
C ARG A 155 15.28 15.13 6.55
N ALA A 156 14.23 15.90 6.27
CA ALA A 156 13.22 16.23 7.27
C ALA A 156 12.55 14.98 7.86
N ARG A 157 12.27 13.98 7.02
CA ARG A 157 11.71 12.69 7.46
C ARG A 157 12.70 11.85 8.26
N TRP A 158 13.96 11.82 7.85
CA TRP A 158 15.01 11.09 8.55
C TRP A 158 15.22 11.66 9.96
N LEU A 159 15.43 12.98 10.05
CA LEU A 159 15.59 13.71 11.30
C LEU A 159 14.37 13.58 12.21
N GLY A 160 13.17 13.76 11.68
CA GLY A 160 11.94 13.68 12.48
C GLY A 160 11.55 12.26 12.91
N ARG A 161 11.73 11.25 12.04
CA ARG A 161 11.35 9.86 12.33
C ARG A 161 12.34 9.17 13.26
N LEU A 162 13.64 9.36 13.02
CA LEU A 162 14.69 8.59 13.72
C LEU A 162 15.33 9.36 14.86
N GLN A 163 15.52 10.67 14.69
CA GLN A 163 16.15 11.49 15.72
C GLN A 163 15.14 12.29 16.55
N GLY A 164 13.84 12.23 16.21
CA GLY A 164 12.80 13.02 16.88
C GLY A 164 12.96 14.53 16.68
N LYS A 165 13.86 14.96 15.78
CA LYS A 165 14.15 16.37 15.52
C LYS A 165 13.05 16.97 14.63
N VAL A 166 12.03 17.53 15.26
CA VAL A 166 10.98 18.33 14.62
C VAL A 166 11.06 19.73 15.21
N PRO A 167 10.95 20.81 14.40
CA PRO A 167 10.87 22.16 14.95
C PRO A 167 9.73 22.28 15.97
N GLU A 168 10.00 22.93 17.12
CA GLU A 168 9.08 22.94 18.28
C GLU A 168 7.66 23.40 17.90
N HIS A 169 7.55 24.46 17.11
CA HIS A 169 6.27 25.00 16.64
C HIS A 169 5.49 24.07 15.68
N LEU A 170 6.13 23.05 15.12
CA LEU A 170 5.51 22.03 14.26
C LEU A 170 5.28 20.71 14.99
N HIS A 171 5.93 20.52 16.14
CA HIS A 171 5.79 19.31 16.94
C HIS A 171 4.43 19.28 17.64
N GLY A 172 3.76 18.12 17.61
CA GLY A 172 2.36 18.00 18.05
C GLY A 172 1.33 18.55 17.06
N THR A 173 1.70 18.72 15.79
CA THR A 173 0.76 19.10 14.71
C THR A 173 0.72 18.02 13.62
N ASN A 174 -0.29 18.05 12.74
CA ASN A 174 -0.32 17.18 11.55
C ASN A 174 0.92 17.40 10.64
N THR A 175 1.56 18.56 10.68
CA THR A 175 2.80 18.83 9.93
C THR A 175 3.97 17.98 10.46
N GLY A 176 4.05 17.77 11.78
CA GLY A 176 5.06 16.90 12.39
C GLY A 176 5.02 15.47 11.81
N VAL A 177 3.82 14.92 11.60
CA VAL A 177 3.65 13.59 10.98
C VAL A 177 3.88 13.65 9.47
N SER A 178 3.16 14.53 8.76
CA SER A 178 3.11 14.50 7.30
C SER A 178 4.41 14.92 6.61
N ARG A 179 5.10 15.92 7.17
CA ARG A 179 6.36 16.46 6.64
C ARG A 179 7.59 15.80 7.25
N TYR A 180 7.63 15.67 8.58
CA TYR A 180 8.80 15.17 9.30
C TYR A 180 8.73 13.69 9.67
N GLY A 181 7.59 13.03 9.42
CA GLY A 181 7.45 11.59 9.73
C GLY A 181 7.54 11.26 11.22
N CYS A 182 7.37 12.25 12.10
CA CYS A 182 7.40 12.05 13.54
C CYS A 182 6.22 11.18 13.99
N LEU A 183 6.50 10.14 14.77
CA LEU A 183 5.50 9.18 15.22
C LEU A 183 5.24 9.25 16.73
N CYS A 184 5.64 10.32 17.42
CA CYS A 184 5.36 10.47 18.85
C CYS A 184 3.84 10.57 19.11
N PRO A 185 3.35 10.27 20.33
CA PRO A 185 1.93 10.33 20.67
C PRO A 185 1.27 11.67 20.27
N ARG A 186 1.85 12.80 20.69
CA ARG A 186 1.32 14.15 20.38
C ARG A 186 1.12 14.40 18.88
N CYS A 187 2.10 14.02 18.06
CA CYS A 187 2.01 14.17 16.60
C CYS A 187 0.97 13.22 16.00
N ARG A 188 0.88 11.98 16.49
CA ARG A 188 -0.14 11.01 16.03
C ARG A 188 -1.55 11.49 16.35
N ASP A 189 -1.77 11.97 17.58
CA ASP A 189 -3.07 12.48 18.01
C ASP A 189 -3.49 13.68 17.17
N ALA A 190 -2.57 14.61 16.89
CA ALA A 190 -2.84 15.75 16.02
C ALA A 190 -3.14 15.35 14.56
N ALA A 191 -2.49 14.31 14.04
CA ALA A 191 -2.78 13.80 12.70
C ALA A 191 -4.13 13.08 12.64
N GLU A 192 -4.53 12.40 13.71
CA GLU A 192 -5.86 11.77 13.79
C GLU A 192 -6.96 12.81 13.95
N ALA A 193 -6.78 13.80 14.83
CA ALA A 193 -7.70 14.94 14.95
C ALA A 193 -7.86 15.67 13.60
N GLU A 194 -6.79 15.87 12.85
CA GLU A 194 -6.87 16.44 11.50
C GLU A 194 -7.64 15.55 10.51
N ARG A 195 -7.46 14.23 10.59
CA ARG A 195 -8.22 13.27 9.78
C ARG A 195 -9.71 13.34 10.11
N GLU A 196 -10.05 13.39 11.40
CA GLU A 196 -11.43 13.51 11.88
C GLU A 196 -12.06 14.83 11.43
N ARG A 197 -11.38 15.97 11.59
CA ARG A 197 -11.86 17.27 11.11
C ARG A 197 -12.20 17.26 9.61
N ARG A 198 -11.33 16.68 8.78
CA ARG A 198 -11.58 16.57 7.33
C ARG A 198 -12.77 15.66 7.00
N GLN A 199 -12.96 14.60 7.77
CA GLN A 199 -14.11 13.71 7.59
C GLN A 199 -15.40 14.40 7.99
N GLU A 200 -15.43 15.06 9.15
CA GLU A 200 -16.60 15.77 9.67
C GLU A 200 -17.04 16.89 8.72
N ALA A 201 -16.07 17.64 8.15
CA ALA A 201 -16.33 18.68 7.14
C ALA A 201 -17.05 18.17 5.88
N THR A 202 -17.04 16.86 5.61
CA THR A 202 -17.71 16.26 4.44
C THR A 202 -18.85 15.32 4.81
N ARG A 203 -18.96 14.92 6.08
CA ARG A 203 -19.94 13.91 6.54
C ARG A 203 -21.38 14.36 6.28
N HIS A 204 -21.68 15.62 6.55
CA HIS A 204 -23.03 16.17 6.43
C HIS A 204 -23.54 16.24 4.97
N THR A 205 -22.65 16.32 3.98
CA THR A 205 -22.99 16.31 2.55
C THR A 205 -22.82 14.95 1.89
N ALA A 206 -22.19 13.97 2.55
CA ALA A 206 -21.78 12.70 1.97
C ALA A 206 -22.93 11.69 1.75
N VAL A 207 -23.92 12.03 0.93
CA VAL A 207 -25.10 11.20 0.62
C VAL A 207 -24.82 10.12 -0.44
N ASN A 208 -23.80 10.30 -1.28
CA ASN A 208 -23.49 9.41 -2.40
C ASN A 208 -22.48 8.31 -1.98
N TYR A 209 -22.69 7.67 -0.83
CA TYR A 209 -21.79 6.60 -0.39
C TYR A 209 -21.83 5.39 -1.35
N LYS A 210 -20.65 4.92 -1.79
CA LYS A 210 -20.47 3.78 -2.73
C LYS A 210 -21.13 3.90 -4.11
N ALA A 211 -21.81 5.00 -4.42
CA ALA A 211 -22.32 5.23 -5.77
C ALA A 211 -21.17 5.14 -6.80
N PRO A 212 -21.42 4.67 -8.04
CA PRO A 212 -20.41 4.66 -9.10
C PRO A 212 -19.92 6.09 -9.40
N TRP A 213 -18.71 6.23 -9.93
CA TRP A 213 -18.18 7.52 -10.40
C TRP A 213 -18.61 7.72 -11.85
N THR A 214 -19.29 8.82 -12.13
CA THR A 214 -19.59 9.25 -13.51
C THR A 214 -18.44 10.10 -14.07
N ASP A 215 -18.42 10.33 -15.39
CA ASP A 215 -17.41 11.17 -16.03
C ASP A 215 -17.47 12.62 -15.50
N SER A 216 -18.68 13.13 -15.27
CA SER A 216 -18.90 14.45 -14.65
C SER A 216 -18.36 14.50 -13.22
N ASP A 217 -18.57 13.43 -12.43
CA ASP A 217 -18.00 13.37 -11.07
C ASP A 217 -16.47 13.39 -11.10
N ILE A 218 -15.86 12.70 -12.06
CA ILE A 218 -14.41 12.63 -12.23
C ILE A 218 -13.85 14.01 -12.59
N GLU A 219 -14.51 14.74 -13.50
CA GLU A 219 -14.11 16.10 -13.87
C GLU A 219 -14.10 17.04 -12.66
N ILE A 220 -15.19 17.09 -11.89
CA ILE A 220 -15.28 17.91 -10.67
C ILE A 220 -14.25 17.46 -9.63
N ALA A 221 -14.06 16.15 -9.48
CA ALA A 221 -13.09 15.63 -8.52
C ALA A 221 -11.66 15.98 -8.91
N LEU A 222 -11.32 16.05 -10.20
CA LEU A 222 -9.97 16.37 -10.70
C LEU A 222 -9.74 17.88 -10.90
N ASP A 223 -10.77 18.71 -10.78
CA ASP A 223 -10.64 20.17 -10.84
C ASP A 223 -9.63 20.68 -9.81
N ARG A 224 -8.58 21.32 -10.33
CA ARG A 224 -7.46 21.87 -9.55
C ARG A 224 -7.81 23.17 -8.85
N ASN A 225 -8.88 23.83 -9.25
CA ASN A 225 -9.40 25.02 -8.58
C ASN A 225 -10.18 24.68 -7.30
N LEU A 226 -10.51 23.39 -7.10
CA LEU A 226 -11.19 22.91 -5.90
C LEU A 226 -10.22 22.21 -4.95
N THR A 227 -10.31 22.58 -3.68
CA THR A 227 -9.78 21.75 -2.60
C THR A 227 -10.50 20.40 -2.57
N VAL A 228 -9.86 19.40 -1.97
CA VAL A 228 -10.46 18.06 -1.85
C VAL A 228 -11.76 18.09 -1.04
N ILE A 229 -11.87 19.00 -0.07
CA ILE A 229 -13.07 19.17 0.75
C ILE A 229 -14.20 19.76 -0.11
N GLU A 230 -13.94 20.83 -0.86
CA GLU A 230 -14.96 21.46 -1.72
C GLU A 230 -15.44 20.50 -2.81
N ALA A 231 -14.53 19.80 -3.47
CA ALA A 231 -14.89 18.79 -4.46
C ALA A 231 -15.74 17.67 -3.82
N ALA A 232 -15.37 17.21 -2.62
CA ALA A 232 -16.13 16.20 -1.89
C ALA A 232 -17.54 16.69 -1.52
N GLN A 233 -17.66 17.93 -1.04
CA GLN A 233 -18.96 18.53 -0.72
C GLN A 233 -19.85 18.68 -1.96
N ARG A 234 -19.30 19.16 -3.09
CA ARG A 234 -20.05 19.27 -4.37
C ARG A 234 -20.55 17.93 -4.88
N LEU A 235 -19.73 16.89 -4.72
CA LEU A 235 -20.05 15.53 -5.20
C LEU A 235 -20.93 14.73 -4.22
N GLY A 236 -21.21 15.28 -3.04
CA GLY A 236 -21.87 14.56 -1.96
C GLY A 236 -21.09 13.30 -1.55
N ARG A 237 -19.75 13.38 -1.52
CA ARG A 237 -18.82 12.30 -1.16
C ARG A 237 -18.00 12.67 0.07
N THR A 238 -17.29 11.70 0.63
CA THR A 238 -16.32 11.97 1.69
C THR A 238 -15.00 12.48 1.13
N HIS A 239 -14.29 13.28 1.92
CA HIS A 239 -12.93 13.73 1.60
C HIS A 239 -12.02 12.55 1.20
N SER A 240 -12.11 11.43 1.93
CA SER A 240 -11.30 10.23 1.67
C SER A 240 -11.62 9.57 0.33
N ALA A 241 -12.89 9.58 -0.11
CA ALA A 241 -13.29 9.02 -1.40
C ALA A 241 -12.71 9.83 -2.57
N VAL A 242 -12.82 11.17 -2.51
CA VAL A 242 -12.25 12.06 -3.54
C VAL A 242 -10.73 11.98 -3.55
N ARG A 243 -10.06 11.92 -2.38
CA ARG A 243 -8.61 11.76 -2.30
C ARG A 243 -8.15 10.45 -2.96
N ALA A 244 -8.87 9.35 -2.73
CA ALA A 244 -8.58 8.07 -3.36
C ALA A 244 -8.77 8.11 -4.89
N LEU A 245 -9.82 8.80 -5.36
CA LEU A 245 -10.04 9.00 -6.79
C LEU A 245 -8.91 9.82 -7.42
N ARG A 246 -8.55 10.99 -6.85
CA ARG A 246 -7.44 11.81 -7.34
C ARG A 246 -6.13 11.02 -7.41
N TYR A 247 -5.87 10.17 -6.41
CA TYR A 247 -4.69 9.32 -6.42
C TYR A 247 -4.72 8.31 -7.58
N LYS A 248 -5.85 7.65 -7.83
CA LYS A 248 -6.03 6.71 -8.95
C LYS A 248 -5.70 7.34 -10.31
N TYR A 249 -6.08 8.60 -10.53
CA TYR A 249 -5.85 9.32 -11.79
C TYR A 249 -4.54 10.12 -11.84
N ARG A 250 -3.73 10.15 -10.77
CA ARG A 250 -2.45 10.86 -10.77
C ARG A 250 -1.37 10.12 -11.57
N ASP A 251 -1.52 8.80 -11.68
CA ASP A 251 -0.54 7.90 -12.31
C ASP A 251 -1.04 7.39 -13.69
N SER A 252 -2.13 7.96 -14.21
CA SER A 252 -2.68 7.75 -15.57
C SER A 252 -2.26 8.92 -16.47
#